data_AF-H0HN39-F1
#
_entry.id   AF-H0HN39-F1
#
_cell.length_a   1.000
_cell.length_b   1.000
_cell.length_c   1.000
_cell.angle_alpha   90.00
_cell.angle_beta   90.00
_cell.angle_gamma   90.00
#
_symmetry.space_group_name_H-M   'P 1'
#
loop_
_entity.id
_entity.type
_entity.pdbx_description
1 polymer ?
#
loop_
_entity_poly.entity_id
_entity_poly.type
_entity_poly.pdbx_seq_one_letter_code
_entity_poly.pdbx_strand_id
1 'polypeptide(L)'
;MATVLNAKGVPLPYSGTSVNHFSATNSGPRLYGSSKNDSMWGDSSVNVVMSAGLGDDIYYLYSARNSAFERAGEGVDTIHTWMSYTLPENFENLIVTGDGRYAFGNSGDNIITGGSGRQTLDGGAGDDVLKGGSGADIFIVSEGNGSDLFLDFGAQDQVRLEGYGFISFDAVRSNMTQTGADTRLDLGDGEILVFADTSIDEFDPAQFKLSLDKSEMRLSFSDEFDTLSLWSGESGTWDSNFWWGQRNGSTLAGNGERQWYVDHDYGPTSSVNPFSIDDGVLTITAARAPEAIRPEIDNYEYTSGLITTYESFSQTYGYFEMRADMPDNHGTWPAFWLLPADGSWPPEIDVVEMRGQDPGTVQVSAHSNETGSRTTVSSAVNVPDTEGFHTYGVLWTEEELVWYFDDVEVFRTDTPDDMHEPMYMLANLAVGGVAGEPVDGLATPAEMQIDYIRAYELDWLA
;
A
#
# COMPACT_ATOMS: atom_id res chain seq x y z
N MET A 1 -18.00 -32.83 0.76
CA MET A 1 -17.50 -31.45 0.69
C MET A 1 -17.23 -31.16 -0.77
N ALA A 2 -17.72 -30.04 -1.30
CA ALA A 2 -17.38 -29.61 -2.65
C ALA A 2 -15.94 -29.07 -2.62
N THR A 3 -15.18 -29.29 -3.69
CA THR A 3 -13.79 -28.85 -3.79
C THR A 3 -13.51 -28.25 -5.16
N VAL A 4 -12.51 -27.40 -5.25
CA VAL A 4 -11.88 -26.92 -6.49
C VAL A 4 -10.40 -27.28 -6.45
N LEU A 5 -9.77 -27.54 -7.59
CA LEU A 5 -8.33 -27.79 -7.62
C LEU A 5 -7.61 -26.44 -7.74
N ASN A 6 -6.52 -26.23 -7.00
CA ASN A 6 -5.62 -25.10 -7.25
C ASN A 6 -4.69 -25.36 -8.43
N ALA A 7 -3.78 -24.42 -8.70
CA ALA A 7 -2.82 -24.49 -9.80
C ALA A 7 -1.95 -25.76 -9.78
N LYS A 8 -1.64 -26.29 -8.59
CA LYS A 8 -0.84 -27.51 -8.41
C LYS A 8 -1.70 -28.79 -8.44
N GLY A 9 -3.00 -28.69 -8.66
CA GLY A 9 -3.92 -29.83 -8.70
C GLY A 9 -4.27 -30.37 -7.31
N VAL A 10 -4.06 -29.58 -6.25
CA VAL A 10 -4.46 -29.92 -4.87
C VAL A 10 -5.91 -29.47 -4.66
N PRO A 11 -6.81 -30.32 -4.12
CA PRO A 11 -8.18 -29.92 -3.84
C PRO A 11 -8.29 -28.99 -2.63
N LEU A 12 -8.83 -27.79 -2.83
CA LEU A 12 -9.25 -26.86 -1.79
C LEU A 12 -10.75 -27.04 -1.52
N PRO A 13 -11.17 -27.19 -0.24
CA PRO A 13 -12.56 -27.37 0.14
C PRO A 13 -13.34 -26.05 0.25
N TYR A 14 -14.58 -26.04 -0.22
CA TYR A 14 -15.57 -25.05 0.19
C TYR A 14 -16.19 -25.44 1.53
N SER A 15 -16.62 -24.45 2.32
CA SER A 15 -17.42 -24.68 3.52
C SER A 15 -18.65 -25.55 3.24
N GLY A 16 -18.89 -26.52 4.11
CA GLY A 16 -20.06 -27.39 4.05
C GLY A 16 -21.37 -26.66 4.31
N THR A 17 -22.50 -27.31 3.99
CA THR A 17 -23.83 -26.72 4.15
C THR A 17 -24.18 -26.48 5.61
N SER A 18 -24.51 -25.24 5.96
CA SER A 18 -24.92 -24.88 7.31
C SER A 18 -26.20 -25.61 7.76
N VAL A 19 -26.21 -26.01 9.02
CA VAL A 19 -27.33 -26.67 9.70
C VAL A 19 -27.97 -25.79 10.77
N ASN A 20 -27.23 -24.84 11.35
CA ASN A 20 -27.81 -23.81 12.23
C ASN A 20 -27.52 -22.40 11.72
N HIS A 21 -28.28 -21.45 12.26
CA HIS A 21 -28.28 -20.05 11.85
C HIS A 21 -28.35 -19.16 13.09
N PHE A 22 -27.37 -18.27 13.24
CA PHE A 22 -27.22 -17.36 14.37
C PHE A 22 -27.22 -15.90 13.90
N SER A 23 -27.71 -15.01 14.75
CA SER A 23 -27.70 -13.57 14.48
C SER A 23 -27.11 -12.82 15.66
N ALA A 24 -26.27 -11.83 15.35
CA ALA A 24 -25.66 -10.94 16.33
C ALA A 24 -26.63 -9.90 16.88
N THR A 25 -27.86 -9.80 16.35
CA THR A 25 -28.86 -8.88 16.90
C THR A 25 -29.12 -9.23 18.37
N ASN A 26 -28.74 -8.31 19.27
CA ASN A 26 -28.75 -8.47 20.72
C ASN A 26 -27.77 -9.51 21.31
N SER A 27 -26.74 -9.95 20.58
CA SER A 27 -25.76 -10.93 21.09
C SER A 27 -24.80 -10.39 22.15
N GLY A 28 -24.78 -9.07 22.38
CA GLY A 28 -23.69 -8.44 23.11
C GLY A 28 -22.36 -8.55 22.35
N PRO A 29 -21.20 -8.44 23.02
CA PRO A 29 -19.91 -8.30 22.35
C PRO A 29 -19.38 -9.59 21.71
N ARG A 30 -19.98 -10.75 22.02
CA ARG A 30 -19.55 -12.05 21.49
C ARG A 30 -20.75 -12.91 21.13
N LEU A 31 -20.68 -13.56 19.98
CA LEU A 31 -21.65 -14.54 19.54
C LEU A 31 -20.93 -15.86 19.29
N TYR A 32 -21.43 -16.94 19.89
CA TYR A 32 -20.87 -18.28 19.75
C TYR A 32 -21.82 -19.17 18.96
N GLY A 33 -21.26 -19.94 18.03
CA GLY A 33 -21.95 -21.02 17.32
C GLY A 33 -21.94 -22.34 18.10
N SER A 34 -21.96 -23.43 17.36
CA SER A 34 -22.11 -24.80 17.84
C SER A 34 -20.88 -25.66 17.51
N SER A 35 -21.10 -26.95 17.20
CA SER A 35 -20.05 -27.89 16.76
C SER A 35 -20.45 -28.54 15.44
N LYS A 36 -21.16 -27.75 14.64
CA LYS A 36 -21.78 -28.10 13.38
C LYS A 36 -21.63 -26.87 12.50
N ASN A 37 -21.71 -27.11 11.20
CA ASN A 37 -21.72 -26.07 10.18
C ASN A 37 -22.81 -25.04 10.48
N ASP A 38 -22.44 -23.81 10.72
CA ASP A 38 -23.27 -22.72 11.19
C ASP A 38 -23.16 -21.54 10.23
N SER A 39 -24.25 -20.82 10.03
CA SER A 39 -24.17 -19.48 9.43
C SER A 39 -24.38 -18.44 10.53
N MET A 40 -23.46 -17.48 10.64
CA MET A 40 -23.51 -16.42 11.64
C MET A 40 -23.61 -15.07 10.96
N TRP A 41 -24.71 -14.36 11.22
CA TRP A 41 -24.94 -13.02 10.68
C TRP A 41 -24.59 -11.95 11.70
N GLY A 42 -23.69 -11.04 11.33
CA GLY A 42 -23.40 -9.82 12.05
C GLY A 42 -24.61 -8.87 12.10
N ASP A 43 -24.44 -7.76 12.81
CA ASP A 43 -25.43 -6.68 12.87
C ASP A 43 -24.66 -5.36 12.89
N SER A 44 -25.04 -4.40 12.03
CA SER A 44 -24.33 -3.12 11.91
C SER A 44 -24.40 -2.25 13.16
N SER A 45 -25.37 -2.52 14.05
CA SER A 45 -25.55 -1.80 15.31
C SER A 45 -24.76 -2.42 16.47
N VAL A 46 -24.18 -3.62 16.29
CA VAL A 46 -23.53 -4.38 17.35
C VAL A 46 -22.03 -4.49 17.06
N ASN A 47 -21.21 -4.10 18.03
CA ASN A 47 -19.80 -4.47 18.02
C ASN A 47 -19.67 -5.93 18.50
N VAL A 48 -19.40 -6.87 17.61
CA VAL A 48 -19.44 -8.31 17.88
C VAL A 48 -18.23 -9.03 17.31
N VAL A 49 -17.69 -9.96 18.09
CA VAL A 49 -16.78 -11.01 17.64
C VAL A 49 -17.59 -12.31 17.53
N MET A 50 -17.61 -12.91 16.34
CA MET A 50 -18.28 -14.18 16.07
C MET A 50 -17.27 -15.33 16.11
N SER A 51 -17.62 -16.42 16.79
CA SER A 51 -16.83 -17.65 16.82
C SER A 51 -17.75 -18.86 16.69
N ALA A 52 -17.73 -19.53 15.54
CA ALA A 52 -18.72 -20.51 15.16
C ALA A 52 -18.41 -21.93 15.68
N GLY A 53 -17.14 -22.32 15.79
CA GLY A 53 -16.70 -23.51 16.52
C GLY A 53 -16.23 -24.62 15.59
N LEU A 54 -16.35 -25.88 16.04
CA LEU A 54 -15.88 -27.07 15.29
C LEU A 54 -16.88 -27.43 14.18
N GLY A 55 -16.78 -26.86 12.99
CA GLY A 55 -17.69 -27.06 11.86
C GLY A 55 -17.27 -26.19 10.68
N ASP A 56 -17.75 -26.51 9.47
CA ASP A 56 -17.47 -25.62 8.33
C ASP A 56 -18.50 -24.48 8.35
N ASP A 57 -18.11 -23.32 8.86
CA ASP A 57 -19.03 -22.23 9.18
C ASP A 57 -18.94 -21.07 8.17
N ILE A 58 -19.98 -20.23 8.14
CA ILE A 58 -20.05 -19.05 7.28
C ILE A 58 -20.35 -17.81 8.11
N TYR A 59 -19.43 -16.86 8.11
CA TYR A 59 -19.50 -15.60 8.83
C TYR A 59 -19.89 -14.47 7.89
N TYR A 60 -21.09 -13.93 8.08
CA TYR A 60 -21.58 -12.78 7.30
C TYR A 60 -21.31 -11.48 8.05
N LEU A 61 -20.30 -10.72 7.62
CA LEU A 61 -19.92 -9.45 8.24
C LEU A 61 -20.67 -8.29 7.57
N TYR A 62 -21.49 -7.58 8.35
CA TYR A 62 -22.33 -6.49 7.83
C TYR A 62 -21.74 -5.10 8.00
N SER A 63 -20.73 -4.93 8.84
CA SER A 63 -20.06 -3.65 9.09
C SER A 63 -18.68 -3.86 9.69
N ALA A 64 -17.84 -2.82 9.68
CA ALA A 64 -16.54 -2.80 10.35
C ALA A 64 -16.61 -3.01 11.88
N ARG A 65 -17.82 -3.06 12.47
CA ARG A 65 -18.03 -3.44 13.88
C ARG A 65 -18.16 -4.94 14.08
N ASN A 66 -18.13 -5.74 13.02
CA ASN A 66 -18.25 -7.19 13.10
C ASN A 66 -16.90 -7.80 12.71
N SER A 67 -16.45 -8.76 13.51
CA SER A 67 -15.24 -9.54 13.24
C SER A 67 -15.52 -11.02 13.47
N ALA A 68 -14.73 -11.86 12.81
CA ALA A 68 -14.75 -13.31 12.98
C ALA A 68 -13.45 -13.73 13.69
N PHE A 69 -13.54 -14.79 14.48
CA PHE A 69 -12.40 -15.41 15.15
C PHE A 69 -12.55 -16.93 15.07
N GLU A 70 -11.49 -17.57 14.61
CA GLU A 70 -11.39 -19.01 14.44
C GLU A 70 -10.07 -19.52 15.03
N ARG A 71 -10.08 -20.75 15.56
CA ARG A 71 -8.85 -21.44 15.96
C ARG A 71 -8.42 -22.45 14.91
N ALA A 72 -7.13 -22.73 14.89
CA ALA A 72 -6.56 -23.79 14.06
C ALA A 72 -7.33 -25.12 14.17
N GLY A 73 -7.74 -25.66 13.02
CA GLY A 73 -8.41 -26.96 12.90
C GLY A 73 -9.87 -26.95 13.34
N GLU A 74 -10.53 -25.79 13.35
CA GLU A 74 -11.96 -25.69 13.67
C GLU A 74 -12.88 -25.99 12.48
N GLY A 75 -12.42 -25.90 11.22
CA GLY A 75 -13.24 -26.31 10.10
C GLY A 75 -12.65 -25.98 8.75
N VAL A 76 -13.54 -25.65 7.83
CA VAL A 76 -13.26 -25.01 6.55
C VAL A 76 -14.24 -23.86 6.45
N ASP A 77 -13.77 -22.65 6.67
CA ASP A 77 -14.66 -21.57 7.06
C ASP A 77 -14.65 -20.44 6.05
N THR A 78 -15.81 -19.80 5.88
CA THR A 78 -15.99 -18.72 4.91
C THR A 78 -16.34 -17.42 5.59
N ILE A 79 -15.60 -16.36 5.29
CA ILE A 79 -16.03 -14.99 5.56
C ILE A 79 -16.73 -14.44 4.32
N HIS A 80 -17.94 -13.92 4.50
CA HIS A 80 -18.70 -13.24 3.46
C HIS A 80 -18.96 -11.79 3.88
N THR A 81 -18.49 -10.84 3.06
CA THR A 81 -18.77 -9.43 3.29
C THR A 81 -18.97 -8.64 1.98
N TRP A 82 -19.43 -7.40 2.12
CA TRP A 82 -19.56 -6.43 1.03
C TRP A 82 -18.48 -5.33 1.10
N MET A 83 -17.75 -5.27 2.22
CA MET A 83 -16.65 -4.36 2.45
C MET A 83 -15.35 -5.00 1.96
N SER A 84 -14.30 -4.19 1.87
CA SER A 84 -12.99 -4.76 1.67
C SER A 84 -12.55 -5.56 2.89
N TYR A 85 -11.75 -6.62 2.69
CA TYR A 85 -11.40 -7.52 3.76
C TYR A 85 -10.09 -8.26 3.49
N THR A 86 -9.31 -8.44 4.56
CA THR A 86 -8.15 -9.34 4.62
C THR A 86 -8.52 -10.50 5.52
N LEU A 87 -8.28 -11.72 5.06
CA LEU A 87 -8.66 -12.91 5.75
C LEU A 87 -7.77 -13.09 7.00
N PRO A 88 -8.33 -13.27 8.21
CA PRO A 88 -7.54 -13.58 9.39
C PRO A 88 -6.91 -14.98 9.28
N GLU A 89 -5.93 -15.26 10.13
CA GLU A 89 -5.39 -16.62 10.26
C GLU A 89 -6.50 -17.66 10.52
N ASN A 90 -6.29 -18.88 10.02
CA ASN A 90 -7.12 -20.08 10.19
C ASN A 90 -8.45 -20.07 9.43
N PHE A 91 -8.75 -19.06 8.62
CA PHE A 91 -9.88 -19.11 7.69
C PHE A 91 -9.40 -19.55 6.30
N GLU A 92 -10.22 -20.30 5.57
CA GLU A 92 -9.85 -20.83 4.24
C GLU A 92 -10.54 -20.12 3.09
N ASN A 93 -11.68 -19.45 3.30
CA ASN A 93 -12.48 -18.91 2.20
C ASN A 93 -12.94 -17.47 2.44
N LEU A 94 -12.89 -16.66 1.39
CA LEU A 94 -13.33 -15.26 1.41
C LEU A 94 -14.28 -14.97 0.25
N ILE A 95 -15.40 -14.30 0.53
CA ILE A 95 -16.34 -13.78 -0.47
C ILE A 95 -16.53 -12.29 -0.25
N VAL A 96 -16.21 -11.47 -1.26
CA VAL A 96 -16.37 -10.01 -1.24
C VAL A 96 -17.21 -9.55 -2.41
N THR A 97 -18.35 -8.91 -2.15
CA THR A 97 -19.36 -8.62 -3.20
C THR A 97 -19.49 -7.15 -3.62
N GLY A 98 -18.91 -6.20 -2.87
CA GLY A 98 -19.02 -4.76 -3.16
C GLY A 98 -18.17 -4.29 -4.35
N ASP A 99 -18.42 -3.07 -4.83
CA ASP A 99 -17.65 -2.46 -5.92
C ASP A 99 -16.43 -1.68 -5.39
N GLY A 100 -15.30 -1.78 -6.10
CA GLY A 100 -14.02 -1.17 -5.70
C GLY A 100 -13.49 -1.70 -4.37
N ARG A 101 -13.57 -3.02 -4.15
CA ARG A 101 -13.18 -3.66 -2.89
C ARG A 101 -11.92 -4.51 -3.05
N TYR A 102 -11.13 -4.60 -1.98
CA TYR A 102 -10.08 -5.60 -1.92
C TYR A 102 -10.56 -6.87 -1.21
N ALA A 103 -10.03 -8.01 -1.64
CA ALA A 103 -10.26 -9.32 -1.06
C ALA A 103 -8.91 -10.03 -0.95
N PHE A 104 -8.28 -9.89 0.21
CA PHE A 104 -6.94 -10.42 0.47
C PHE A 104 -7.03 -11.68 1.34
N GLY A 105 -6.25 -12.70 1.01
CA GLY A 105 -6.16 -13.94 1.75
C GLY A 105 -5.20 -13.87 2.94
N ASN A 106 -4.70 -15.03 3.35
CA ASN A 106 -3.78 -15.19 4.47
C ASN A 106 -2.55 -16.03 4.06
N SER A 107 -1.96 -16.79 4.98
CA SER A 107 -0.74 -17.57 4.73
C SER A 107 -0.99 -19.04 4.33
N GLY A 108 -2.24 -19.43 4.08
CA GLY A 108 -2.59 -20.76 3.62
C GLY A 108 -3.43 -20.73 2.35
N ASP A 109 -3.60 -21.89 1.72
CA ASP A 109 -4.37 -22.05 0.49
C ASP A 109 -5.84 -21.61 0.68
N ASN A 110 -6.22 -20.53 0.01
CA ASN A 110 -7.52 -19.87 0.12
C ASN A 110 -8.36 -20.01 -1.16
N ILE A 111 -9.68 -20.03 -0.98
CA ILE A 111 -10.62 -19.76 -2.08
C ILE A 111 -11.20 -18.35 -1.90
N ILE A 112 -10.85 -17.44 -2.81
CA ILE A 112 -11.30 -16.05 -2.76
C ILE A 112 -12.22 -15.79 -3.95
N THR A 113 -13.41 -15.25 -3.66
CA THR A 113 -14.43 -14.95 -4.67
C THR A 113 -14.91 -13.51 -4.57
N GLY A 114 -14.70 -12.77 -5.66
CA GLY A 114 -15.27 -11.46 -5.91
C GLY A 114 -16.75 -11.51 -6.32
N GLY A 115 -17.30 -10.32 -6.54
CA GLY A 115 -18.71 -10.05 -6.75
C GLY A 115 -19.02 -9.67 -8.18
N SER A 116 -19.88 -8.66 -8.33
CA SER A 116 -20.26 -8.11 -9.65
C SER A 116 -19.70 -6.71 -9.91
N GLY A 117 -19.00 -6.14 -8.95
CA GLY A 117 -18.25 -4.88 -9.12
C GLY A 117 -16.77 -5.17 -9.33
N ARG A 118 -15.94 -4.14 -9.43
CA ARG A 118 -14.48 -4.33 -9.48
C ARG A 118 -13.93 -4.81 -8.13
N GLN A 119 -13.13 -5.87 -8.14
CA GLN A 119 -12.32 -6.28 -7.00
C GLN A 119 -10.82 -6.19 -7.27
N THR A 120 -10.06 -6.02 -6.20
CA THR A 120 -8.61 -6.27 -6.16
C THR A 120 -8.39 -7.51 -5.30
N LEU A 121 -7.94 -8.60 -5.90
CA LEU A 121 -7.79 -9.90 -5.24
C LEU A 121 -6.31 -10.21 -5.05
N ASP A 122 -5.98 -10.74 -3.88
CA ASP A 122 -4.67 -11.29 -3.56
C ASP A 122 -4.89 -12.56 -2.72
N GLY A 123 -4.28 -13.66 -3.12
CA GLY A 123 -4.37 -14.92 -2.38
C GLY A 123 -3.63 -14.91 -1.04
N GLY A 124 -2.67 -14.01 -0.88
CA GLY A 124 -1.66 -14.06 0.18
C GLY A 124 -0.62 -15.12 -0.16
N ALA A 125 -0.07 -15.77 0.85
CA ALA A 125 0.84 -16.89 0.65
C ALA A 125 0.05 -18.21 0.62
N GLY A 126 0.44 -19.14 -0.23
CA GLY A 126 -0.29 -20.40 -0.43
C GLY A 126 -0.45 -20.71 -1.91
N ASP A 127 -1.12 -21.82 -2.21
CA ASP A 127 -1.52 -22.13 -3.58
C ASP A 127 -3.03 -21.89 -3.74
N ASP A 128 -3.40 -20.67 -4.14
CA ASP A 128 -4.76 -20.15 -4.00
C ASP A 128 -5.66 -20.38 -5.23
N VAL A 129 -6.96 -20.20 -5.02
CA VAL A 129 -7.97 -20.18 -6.07
C VAL A 129 -8.73 -18.86 -6.02
N LEU A 130 -8.48 -18.01 -6.99
CA LEU A 130 -9.07 -16.68 -7.10
C LEU A 130 -10.14 -16.65 -8.19
N LYS A 131 -11.25 -15.99 -7.89
CA LYS A 131 -12.35 -15.77 -8.81
C LYS A 131 -12.78 -14.32 -8.74
N GLY A 132 -12.59 -13.55 -9.81
CA GLY A 132 -12.96 -12.14 -9.86
C GLY A 132 -14.47 -11.94 -9.88
N GLY A 133 -15.18 -12.78 -10.64
CA GLY A 133 -16.62 -12.67 -10.83
C GLY A 133 -16.96 -11.83 -12.05
N SER A 134 -17.68 -10.73 -11.87
CA SER A 134 -17.93 -9.78 -12.96
C SER A 134 -17.38 -8.43 -12.56
N GLY A 135 -16.76 -7.72 -13.49
CA GLY A 135 -16.07 -6.48 -13.18
C GLY A 135 -14.87 -6.33 -14.09
N ALA A 136 -14.10 -5.28 -13.84
CA ALA A 136 -12.74 -5.17 -14.37
C ALA A 136 -11.82 -5.38 -13.17
N ASP A 137 -11.49 -6.64 -12.90
CA ASP A 137 -10.84 -7.06 -11.66
C ASP A 137 -9.32 -6.97 -11.78
N ILE A 138 -8.65 -6.82 -10.63
CA ILE A 138 -7.18 -6.82 -10.55
C ILE A 138 -6.77 -7.98 -9.67
N PHE A 139 -6.00 -8.92 -10.22
CA PHE A 139 -5.39 -10.01 -9.47
C PHE A 139 -3.93 -9.67 -9.19
N ILE A 140 -3.53 -9.69 -7.93
CA ILE A 140 -2.15 -9.47 -7.50
C ILE A 140 -1.51 -10.85 -7.29
N VAL A 141 -0.31 -11.02 -7.84
CA VAL A 141 0.54 -12.19 -7.63
C VAL A 141 1.94 -11.68 -7.33
N SER A 142 2.44 -11.97 -6.15
CA SER A 142 3.76 -11.53 -5.68
C SER A 142 4.71 -12.71 -5.63
N GLU A 143 5.98 -12.48 -5.93
CA GLU A 143 7.04 -13.51 -5.87
C GLU A 143 7.16 -14.11 -4.47
N GLY A 144 7.23 -15.44 -4.39
CA GLY A 144 7.39 -16.17 -3.11
C GLY A 144 6.08 -16.46 -2.39
N ASN A 145 4.94 -15.99 -2.91
CA ASN A 145 3.62 -16.24 -2.34
C ASN A 145 2.97 -17.54 -2.82
N GLY A 146 3.57 -18.30 -3.75
CA GLY A 146 3.10 -19.63 -4.12
C GLY A 146 2.54 -19.72 -5.54
N SER A 147 1.42 -20.42 -5.73
CA SER A 147 0.93 -20.77 -7.07
C SER A 147 -0.57 -20.77 -7.20
N ASP A 148 -1.07 -19.82 -7.99
CA ASP A 148 -2.48 -19.48 -7.99
C ASP A 148 -3.22 -19.91 -9.24
N LEU A 149 -4.52 -20.14 -9.07
CA LEU A 149 -5.46 -20.39 -10.15
C LEU A 149 -6.47 -19.26 -10.24
N PHE A 150 -6.58 -18.63 -11.40
CA PHE A 150 -7.67 -17.72 -11.73
C PHE A 150 -8.77 -18.48 -12.45
N LEU A 151 -9.97 -18.52 -11.87
CA LEU A 151 -11.09 -19.30 -12.40
C LEU A 151 -11.86 -18.63 -13.53
N ASP A 152 -11.86 -17.30 -13.61
CA ASP A 152 -12.68 -16.53 -14.55
C ASP A 152 -12.03 -15.25 -15.08
N PHE A 153 -10.70 -15.28 -15.28
CA PHE A 153 -9.95 -14.16 -15.83
C PHE A 153 -10.47 -13.76 -17.23
N GLY A 154 -11.14 -12.62 -17.31
CA GLY A 154 -11.79 -12.10 -18.49
C GLY A 154 -11.03 -10.95 -19.16
N ALA A 155 -11.53 -10.49 -20.31
CA ALA A 155 -10.90 -9.45 -21.12
C ALA A 155 -10.83 -8.06 -20.46
N GLN A 156 -11.55 -7.83 -19.36
CA GLN A 156 -11.51 -6.58 -18.60
C GLN A 156 -10.56 -6.67 -17.39
N ASP A 157 -10.10 -7.87 -17.06
CA ASP A 157 -9.30 -8.10 -15.88
C ASP A 157 -7.83 -7.84 -16.16
N GLN A 158 -7.12 -7.50 -15.10
CA GLN A 158 -5.68 -7.27 -15.11
C GLN A 158 -5.00 -8.15 -14.06
N VAL A 159 -3.77 -8.54 -14.34
CA VAL A 159 -2.88 -9.21 -13.38
C VAL A 159 -1.68 -8.31 -13.12
N ARG A 160 -1.39 -8.08 -11.84
CA ARG A 160 -0.17 -7.43 -11.34
C ARG A 160 0.82 -8.51 -10.93
N LEU A 161 1.95 -8.56 -11.62
CA LEU A 161 3.03 -9.51 -11.33
C LEU A 161 4.16 -8.76 -10.61
N GLU A 162 4.27 -8.97 -9.30
CA GLU A 162 5.21 -8.26 -8.43
C GLU A 162 6.42 -9.15 -8.10
N GLY A 163 7.63 -8.58 -8.16
CA GLY A 163 8.88 -9.30 -7.85
C GLY A 163 9.44 -10.19 -8.97
N TYR A 164 8.63 -10.73 -9.87
CA TYR A 164 9.06 -11.70 -10.90
C TYR A 164 10.00 -11.16 -12.00
N GLY A 165 10.26 -9.86 -12.05
CA GLY A 165 11.20 -9.24 -13.01
C GLY A 165 10.73 -9.25 -14.48
N PHE A 166 9.46 -9.57 -14.75
CA PHE A 166 8.88 -9.39 -16.08
C PHE A 166 8.72 -7.91 -16.38
N ILE A 167 9.29 -7.44 -17.48
CA ILE A 167 9.21 -6.04 -17.94
C ILE A 167 8.46 -5.89 -19.28
N SER A 168 8.03 -6.99 -19.89
CA SER A 168 7.28 -6.96 -21.16
C SER A 168 6.34 -8.16 -21.29
N PHE A 169 5.22 -7.97 -22.01
CA PHE A 169 4.29 -9.04 -22.29
C PHE A 169 4.91 -10.15 -23.15
N ASP A 170 5.87 -9.84 -24.03
CA ASP A 170 6.58 -10.86 -24.80
C ASP A 170 7.38 -11.81 -23.89
N ALA A 171 7.99 -11.29 -22.82
CA ALA A 171 8.67 -12.11 -21.81
C ALA A 171 7.66 -13.01 -21.07
N VAL A 172 6.54 -12.45 -20.62
CA VAL A 172 5.45 -13.23 -19.99
C VAL A 172 4.94 -14.33 -20.93
N ARG A 173 4.62 -13.98 -22.17
CA ARG A 173 4.08 -14.90 -23.18
C ARG A 173 5.08 -16.02 -23.50
N SER A 174 6.38 -15.73 -23.50
CA SER A 174 7.42 -16.75 -23.71
C SER A 174 7.47 -17.81 -22.61
N ASN A 175 6.97 -17.47 -21.41
CA ASN A 175 6.84 -18.37 -20.27
C ASN A 175 5.46 -19.03 -20.15
N MET A 176 4.53 -18.75 -21.07
CA MET A 176 3.22 -19.39 -21.11
C MET A 176 3.24 -20.73 -21.84
N THR A 177 2.47 -21.70 -21.32
CA THR A 177 2.21 -22.99 -21.95
C THR A 177 0.72 -23.31 -21.90
N GLN A 178 0.14 -23.69 -23.05
CA GLN A 178 -1.23 -24.15 -23.11
C GLN A 178 -1.34 -25.59 -22.59
N THR A 179 -2.22 -25.83 -21.62
CA THR A 179 -2.52 -27.17 -21.07
C THR A 179 -4.01 -27.44 -21.14
N GLY A 180 -4.45 -28.16 -22.18
CA GLY A 180 -5.89 -28.37 -22.40
C GLY A 180 -6.56 -27.03 -22.76
N ALA A 181 -7.55 -26.62 -21.96
CA ALA A 181 -8.22 -25.33 -22.09
C ALA A 181 -7.50 -24.20 -21.32
N ASP A 182 -6.60 -24.54 -20.40
CA ASP A 182 -5.99 -23.59 -19.48
C ASP A 182 -4.65 -23.07 -19.99
N THR A 183 -4.31 -21.84 -19.66
CA THR A 183 -2.95 -21.31 -19.84
C THR A 183 -2.20 -21.38 -18.52
N ARG A 184 -0.99 -21.95 -18.53
CA ARG A 184 -0.06 -21.97 -17.40
C ARG A 184 1.09 -21.01 -17.69
N LEU A 185 1.28 -20.01 -16.85
CA LEU A 185 2.45 -19.14 -16.82
C LEU A 185 3.46 -19.71 -15.82
N ASP A 186 4.69 -19.95 -16.27
CA ASP A 186 5.84 -20.27 -15.42
C ASP A 186 6.44 -18.97 -14.87
N LEU A 187 6.34 -18.80 -13.54
CA LEU A 187 6.78 -17.58 -12.86
C LEU A 187 8.25 -17.67 -12.41
N GLY A 188 8.88 -18.85 -12.47
CA GLY A 188 10.20 -19.09 -11.89
C GLY A 188 10.11 -19.76 -10.52
N ASP A 189 11.25 -20.29 -10.04
CA ASP A 189 11.41 -20.92 -8.71
C ASP A 189 10.36 -21.98 -8.29
N GLY A 190 9.63 -22.54 -9.26
CA GLY A 190 8.60 -23.56 -9.05
C GLY A 190 7.19 -22.98 -8.87
N GLU A 191 7.04 -21.66 -8.91
CA GLU A 191 5.78 -20.93 -8.87
C GLU A 191 5.12 -20.90 -10.25
N ILE A 192 3.79 -20.98 -10.26
CA ILE A 192 3.00 -20.97 -11.47
C ILE A 192 1.72 -20.19 -11.26
N LEU A 193 1.28 -19.52 -12.32
CA LEU A 193 -0.06 -18.97 -12.41
C LEU A 193 -0.84 -19.72 -13.48
N VAL A 194 -2.05 -20.16 -13.15
CA VAL A 194 -2.95 -20.83 -14.09
C VAL A 194 -4.15 -19.95 -14.36
N PHE A 195 -4.43 -19.69 -15.64
CA PHE A 195 -5.64 -19.06 -16.12
C PHE A 195 -6.57 -20.16 -16.65
N ALA A 196 -7.62 -20.48 -15.90
CA ALA A 196 -8.59 -21.50 -16.30
C ALA A 196 -9.31 -21.08 -17.59
N ASP A 197 -9.58 -22.07 -18.46
CA ASP A 197 -10.42 -21.92 -19.65
C ASP A 197 -10.04 -20.74 -20.56
N THR A 198 -8.75 -20.34 -20.54
CA THR A 198 -8.21 -19.18 -21.27
C THR A 198 -7.09 -19.63 -22.21
N SER A 199 -7.21 -19.26 -23.48
CA SER A 199 -6.19 -19.54 -24.50
C SER A 199 -5.12 -18.46 -24.52
N ILE A 200 -3.85 -18.84 -24.75
CA ILE A 200 -2.72 -17.88 -24.85
C ILE A 200 -2.99 -16.75 -25.86
N ASP A 201 -3.70 -17.06 -26.94
CA ASP A 201 -3.99 -16.08 -28.00
C ASP A 201 -5.12 -15.09 -27.65
N GLU A 202 -5.77 -15.24 -26.49
CA GLU A 202 -6.85 -14.36 -26.02
C GLU A 202 -6.34 -13.19 -25.16
N PHE A 203 -5.11 -13.27 -24.66
CA PHE A 203 -4.53 -12.22 -23.82
C PHE A 203 -4.20 -10.95 -24.59
N ASP A 204 -4.60 -9.81 -24.04
CA ASP A 204 -4.14 -8.49 -24.46
C ASP A 204 -2.97 -8.04 -23.55
N PRO A 205 -1.87 -7.46 -24.10
CA PRO A 205 -0.77 -6.94 -23.30
C PRO A 205 -1.19 -5.97 -22.18
N ALA A 206 -2.26 -5.19 -22.37
CA ALA A 206 -2.77 -4.23 -21.39
C ALA A 206 -3.37 -4.90 -20.13
N GLN A 207 -3.59 -6.22 -20.16
CA GLN A 207 -4.02 -6.99 -18.99
C GLN A 207 -2.87 -7.30 -18.04
N PHE A 208 -1.62 -7.09 -18.43
CA PHE A 208 -0.45 -7.43 -17.62
C PHE A 208 0.20 -6.15 -17.10
N LYS A 209 0.09 -5.93 -15.80
CA LYS A 209 0.83 -4.90 -15.06
C LYS A 209 2.13 -5.52 -14.58
N LEU A 210 3.22 -5.01 -15.12
CA LEU A 210 4.55 -5.59 -15.05
C LEU A 210 5.52 -4.61 -14.39
N SER A 211 6.69 -5.12 -13.99
CA SER A 211 7.73 -4.30 -13.40
C SER A 211 8.19 -3.21 -14.37
N LEU A 212 8.43 -2.02 -13.82
CA LEU A 212 8.92 -0.87 -14.55
C LEU A 212 10.28 -1.17 -15.19
N ASP A 213 10.38 -0.99 -16.50
CA ASP A 213 11.65 -1.07 -17.20
C ASP A 213 12.47 0.20 -16.96
N LYS A 214 13.46 0.09 -16.07
CA LYS A 214 14.41 1.17 -15.75
C LYS A 214 15.65 1.17 -16.66
N SER A 215 15.75 0.28 -17.66
CA SER A 215 16.99 0.10 -18.45
C SER A 215 17.33 1.30 -19.34
N GLU A 216 16.33 2.08 -19.73
CA GLU A 216 16.46 3.32 -20.52
C GLU A 216 16.40 4.59 -19.63
N MET A 217 16.52 4.43 -18.31
CA MET A 217 16.55 5.53 -17.35
C MET A 217 17.97 5.76 -16.83
N ARG A 218 18.37 7.03 -16.70
CA ARG A 218 19.69 7.40 -16.19
C ARG A 218 19.56 8.06 -14.82
N LEU A 219 20.23 7.49 -13.82
CA LEU A 219 20.32 8.08 -12.48
C LEU A 219 20.82 9.54 -12.54
N SER A 220 20.04 10.45 -11.98
CA SER A 220 20.34 11.89 -11.90
C SER A 220 20.51 12.36 -10.45
N PHE A 221 19.90 11.64 -9.51
CA PHE A 221 20.07 11.81 -8.08
C PHE A 221 20.07 10.45 -7.38
N SER A 222 20.89 10.30 -6.36
CA SER A 222 20.82 9.17 -5.43
C SER A 222 21.39 9.55 -4.09
N ASP A 223 20.69 9.15 -3.03
CA ASP A 223 21.24 9.02 -1.70
C ASP A 223 20.91 7.61 -1.17
N GLU A 224 21.95 6.85 -0.85
CA GLU A 224 21.87 5.50 -0.29
C GLU A 224 22.05 5.51 1.23
N PHE A 225 22.02 6.70 1.84
CA PHE A 225 22.06 6.93 3.29
C PHE A 225 23.17 6.23 4.06
N ASP A 226 24.33 5.94 3.42
CA ASP A 226 25.59 5.61 4.10
C ASP A 226 25.98 6.70 5.13
N THR A 227 25.61 7.95 4.83
CA THR A 227 25.68 9.11 5.74
C THR A 227 24.56 10.09 5.41
N LEU A 228 24.07 10.85 6.38
CA LEU A 228 23.13 11.96 6.13
C LEU A 228 23.89 13.29 5.92
N SER A 229 23.93 13.78 4.68
CA SER A 229 24.56 15.07 4.34
C SER A 229 23.55 16.22 4.48
N LEU A 230 23.47 16.81 5.68
CA LEU A 230 22.61 17.96 5.94
C LEU A 230 23.18 19.27 5.39
N TRP A 231 22.31 20.15 4.90
CA TRP A 231 22.62 21.46 4.37
C TRP A 231 23.19 22.37 5.45
N SER A 232 24.35 22.96 5.19
CA SER A 232 25.06 23.85 6.11
C SER A 232 24.87 25.35 5.83
N GLY A 233 23.97 25.69 4.90
CA GLY A 233 23.85 27.03 4.32
C GLY A 233 24.75 27.27 3.09
N GLU A 234 25.72 26.38 2.83
CA GLU A 234 26.61 26.47 1.66
C GLU A 234 26.69 25.16 0.86
N SER A 235 26.55 24.02 1.53
CA SER A 235 26.70 22.69 0.94
C SER A 235 25.92 21.65 1.73
N GLY A 236 25.54 20.57 1.07
CA GLY A 236 24.82 19.45 1.64
C GLY A 236 23.77 18.97 0.65
N THR A 237 23.17 17.81 0.93
CA THR A 237 22.11 17.26 0.09
C THR A 237 20.74 17.63 0.63
N TRP A 238 20.54 17.57 1.94
CA TRP A 238 19.23 17.65 2.56
C TRP A 238 19.13 18.83 3.54
N ASP A 239 18.19 19.74 3.35
CA ASP A 239 17.77 20.64 4.43
C ASP A 239 16.81 19.87 5.36
N SER A 240 16.85 20.18 6.66
CA SER A 240 15.97 19.57 7.67
C SER A 240 14.74 20.42 8.00
N ASN A 241 14.52 21.48 7.25
CA ASN A 241 13.46 22.45 7.45
C ASN A 241 12.91 22.94 6.11
N PHE A 242 11.70 23.50 6.12
CA PHE A 242 11.20 24.20 4.94
C PHE A 242 11.98 25.49 4.72
N TRP A 243 12.12 25.93 3.47
CA TRP A 243 12.78 27.20 3.13
C TRP A 243 12.12 28.43 3.77
N TRP A 244 10.83 28.34 4.10
CA TRP A 244 10.07 29.36 4.83
C TRP A 244 9.98 29.09 6.34
N GLY A 245 10.54 27.98 6.81
CA GLY A 245 10.53 27.54 8.20
C GLY A 245 11.16 28.56 9.15
N GLN A 246 10.79 28.48 10.42
CA GLN A 246 11.45 29.28 11.45
C GLN A 246 12.81 28.67 11.76
N ARG A 247 13.71 29.47 12.37
CA ARG A 247 15.05 28.99 12.76
C ARG A 247 15.03 27.76 13.67
N ASN A 248 13.99 27.60 14.48
CA ASN A 248 13.84 26.46 15.39
C ASN A 248 13.13 25.26 14.75
N GLY A 249 12.71 25.35 13.48
CA GLY A 249 11.94 24.33 12.77
C GLY A 249 10.63 24.84 12.21
N SER A 250 9.72 23.90 11.93
CA SER A 250 8.47 24.21 11.26
C SER A 250 7.40 23.14 11.47
N THR A 251 6.19 23.41 10.97
CA THR A 251 5.04 22.49 10.96
C THR A 251 4.00 23.02 9.98
N LEU A 252 3.18 22.16 9.38
CA LEU A 252 2.07 22.58 8.52
C LEU A 252 0.77 22.63 9.35
N ALA A 253 0.66 23.63 10.22
CA ALA A 253 -0.50 23.79 11.10
C ALA A 253 -1.86 23.86 10.36
N GLY A 254 -1.86 24.31 9.09
CA GLY A 254 -3.04 24.32 8.22
C GLY A 254 -3.61 22.93 7.93
N ASN A 255 -2.77 21.89 7.97
CA ASN A 255 -3.15 20.50 7.79
C ASN A 255 -3.60 19.84 9.10
N GLY A 256 -3.53 20.55 10.24
CA GLY A 256 -3.81 19.98 11.56
C GLY A 256 -2.70 19.10 12.10
N GLU A 257 -1.49 19.22 11.56
CA GLU A 257 -0.28 18.58 12.07
C GLU A 257 0.03 19.04 13.51
N ARG A 258 0.66 18.14 14.27
CA ARG A 258 0.88 18.25 15.72
C ARG A 258 2.33 18.03 16.14
N GLN A 259 3.18 17.62 15.21
CA GLN A 259 4.63 17.62 15.38
C GLN A 259 5.23 18.97 15.06
N TRP A 260 6.37 19.22 15.69
CA TRP A 260 7.34 20.20 15.22
C TRP A 260 8.46 19.47 14.49
N TYR A 261 8.69 19.79 13.22
CA TYR A 261 9.86 19.34 12.50
C TYR A 261 11.08 20.05 13.06
N VAL A 262 11.98 19.26 13.66
CA VAL A 262 13.16 19.78 14.35
C VAL A 262 14.23 20.10 13.31
N ASP A 263 14.60 21.38 13.24
CA ASP A 263 15.75 21.82 12.46
C ASP A 263 17.05 21.37 13.15
N HIS A 264 17.90 20.65 12.40
CA HIS A 264 19.17 20.12 12.90
C HIS A 264 20.11 21.22 13.40
N ASP A 265 20.09 22.40 12.77
CA ASP A 265 21.00 23.50 13.10
C ASP A 265 20.56 24.28 14.36
N TYR A 266 19.35 24.01 14.86
CA TYR A 266 18.85 24.64 16.07
C TYR A 266 19.39 23.96 17.33
N GLY A 267 20.55 24.43 17.80
CA GLY A 267 21.25 23.89 18.97
C GLY A 267 20.38 23.59 20.22
N PRO A 268 19.40 24.43 20.62
CA PRO A 268 18.55 24.15 21.79
C PRO A 268 17.71 22.86 21.69
N THR A 269 17.42 22.36 20.50
CA THR A 269 16.68 21.10 20.27
C THR A 269 17.60 19.92 19.94
N SER A 270 18.93 20.07 20.03
CA SER A 270 19.90 19.02 19.69
C SER A 270 19.72 17.69 20.44
N SER A 271 19.07 17.68 21.60
CA SER A 271 18.78 16.46 22.35
C SER A 271 17.61 15.64 21.80
N VAL A 272 16.88 16.16 20.81
CA VAL A 272 15.73 15.51 20.14
C VAL A 272 15.95 15.46 18.62
N ASN A 273 17.19 15.25 18.18
CA ASN A 273 17.50 15.03 16.77
C ASN A 273 16.65 13.86 16.23
N PRO A 274 15.79 14.08 15.22
CA PRO A 274 14.88 13.06 14.73
C PRO A 274 15.56 12.11 13.73
N PHE A 275 16.83 12.32 13.39
CA PHE A 275 17.54 11.55 12.38
C PHE A 275 18.62 10.64 12.98
N SER A 276 18.65 9.40 12.51
CA SER A 276 19.76 8.46 12.72
C SER A 276 20.06 7.70 11.43
N ILE A 277 21.29 7.18 11.34
CA ILE A 277 21.74 6.33 10.23
C ILE A 277 22.28 5.05 10.86
N ASP A 278 21.81 3.89 10.40
CA ASP A 278 22.30 2.57 10.79
C ASP A 278 22.35 1.67 9.56
N ASP A 279 23.51 1.08 9.27
CA ASP A 279 23.74 0.16 8.15
C ASP A 279 23.15 0.61 6.78
N GLY A 280 23.30 1.90 6.45
CA GLY A 280 22.84 2.47 5.18
C GLY A 280 21.36 2.88 5.18
N VAL A 281 20.68 2.82 6.31
CA VAL A 281 19.27 3.19 6.45
C VAL A 281 19.15 4.48 7.25
N LEU A 282 18.45 5.48 6.68
CA LEU A 282 18.00 6.67 7.40
C LEU A 282 16.73 6.37 8.18
N THR A 283 16.74 6.61 9.48
CA THR A 283 15.52 6.64 10.29
C THR A 283 15.10 8.08 10.57
N ILE A 284 13.85 8.41 10.25
CA ILE A 284 13.14 9.62 10.72
C ILE A 284 12.22 9.21 11.87
N THR A 285 12.47 9.75 13.06
CA THR A 285 11.72 9.42 14.27
C THR A 285 10.72 10.50 14.64
N ALA A 286 9.45 10.13 14.78
CA ALA A 286 8.42 10.93 15.45
C ALA A 286 8.26 10.48 16.90
N ALA A 287 8.32 11.42 17.85
CA ALA A 287 8.24 11.11 19.27
C ALA A 287 7.53 12.20 20.06
N ARG A 288 7.07 11.84 21.27
CA ARG A 288 6.55 12.82 22.22
C ARG A 288 7.66 13.76 22.70
N ALA A 289 7.44 15.05 22.56
CA ALA A 289 8.40 16.08 22.96
C ALA A 289 8.59 16.07 24.50
N PRO A 290 9.85 15.98 24.99
CA PRO A 290 10.16 16.16 26.40
C PRO A 290 9.67 17.52 26.92
N GLU A 291 9.19 17.58 28.17
CA GLU A 291 8.66 18.81 28.76
C GLU A 291 9.65 19.99 28.70
N ALA A 292 10.95 19.68 28.84
CA ALA A 292 12.02 20.68 28.76
C ALA A 292 12.23 21.25 27.35
N ILE A 293 11.81 20.54 26.30
CA ILE A 293 11.99 20.92 24.90
C ILE A 293 10.79 21.73 24.38
N ARG A 294 9.58 21.49 24.90
CA ARG A 294 8.35 22.17 24.44
C ARG A 294 8.49 23.70 24.29
N PRO A 295 9.11 24.45 25.22
CA PRO A 295 9.28 25.90 25.05
C PRO A 295 10.14 26.31 23.85
N GLU A 296 11.00 25.42 23.35
CA GLU A 296 11.90 25.64 22.20
C GLU A 296 11.24 25.31 20.85
N ILE A 297 10.11 24.59 20.87
CA ILE A 297 9.36 24.13 19.70
C ILE A 297 7.92 24.66 19.70
N ASP A 298 7.73 25.92 20.07
CA ASP A 298 6.42 26.59 20.11
C ASP A 298 5.33 25.86 20.93
N ASN A 299 5.75 25.07 21.93
CA ASN A 299 4.93 24.22 22.79
C ASN A 299 4.19 23.07 22.09
N TYR A 300 4.66 22.65 20.92
CA TYR A 300 4.16 21.44 20.26
C TYR A 300 4.42 20.19 21.12
N GLU A 301 3.52 19.22 21.04
CA GLU A 301 3.57 18.03 21.89
C GLU A 301 4.46 16.92 21.34
N TYR A 302 4.77 16.98 20.05
CA TYR A 302 5.55 15.97 19.33
C TYR A 302 6.70 16.64 18.56
N THR A 303 7.79 15.91 18.40
CA THR A 303 8.91 16.24 17.52
C THR A 303 8.95 15.21 16.39
N SER A 304 9.37 15.64 15.20
CA SER A 304 9.64 14.74 14.08
C SER A 304 10.70 15.35 13.15
N GLY A 305 11.00 14.67 12.04
CA GLY A 305 11.91 15.13 11.00
C GLY A 305 11.25 15.27 9.63
N LEU A 306 11.83 16.16 8.85
CA LEU A 306 11.61 16.35 7.42
C LEU A 306 13.00 16.52 6.78
N ILE A 307 13.21 15.94 5.61
CA ILE A 307 14.35 16.21 4.75
C ILE A 307 13.87 16.73 3.39
N THR A 308 14.57 17.70 2.81
CA THR A 308 14.23 18.27 1.50
C THR A 308 15.45 18.60 0.66
N THR A 309 15.36 18.40 -0.65
CA THR A 309 16.41 18.77 -1.62
C THR A 309 16.29 20.20 -2.15
N TYR A 310 15.45 21.06 -1.54
CA TYR A 310 15.16 22.42 -2.03
C TYR A 310 16.40 23.22 -2.48
N GLU A 311 17.48 23.18 -1.69
CA GLU A 311 18.73 23.92 -1.94
C GLU A 311 19.72 23.19 -2.87
N SER A 312 19.52 21.89 -3.13
CA SER A 312 20.56 21.01 -3.69
C SER A 312 20.17 20.37 -5.02
N PHE A 313 18.91 19.97 -5.19
CA PHE A 313 18.45 19.20 -6.33
C PHE A 313 16.98 19.47 -6.65
N SER A 314 16.72 19.75 -7.92
CA SER A 314 15.39 19.73 -8.53
C SER A 314 15.51 19.27 -9.98
N GLN A 315 14.44 18.68 -10.50
CA GLN A 315 14.40 18.18 -11.88
C GLN A 315 12.98 18.35 -12.44
N THR A 316 12.88 18.57 -13.75
CA THR A 316 11.61 18.48 -14.49
C THR A 316 11.51 17.09 -15.11
N TYR A 317 10.38 16.41 -14.91
CA TYR A 317 10.14 15.04 -15.36
C TYR A 317 11.15 14.04 -14.78
N GLY A 318 10.93 12.75 -15.04
CA GLY A 318 11.79 11.69 -14.53
C GLY A 318 11.02 10.62 -13.80
N TYR A 319 11.77 9.64 -13.30
CA TYR A 319 11.26 8.70 -12.33
C TYR A 319 11.84 9.04 -10.96
N PHE A 320 11.00 9.16 -9.94
CA PHE A 320 11.39 9.47 -8.57
C PHE A 320 10.93 8.31 -7.70
N GLU A 321 11.83 7.77 -6.88
CA GLU A 321 11.52 6.65 -5.99
C GLU A 321 12.15 6.81 -4.62
N MET A 322 11.47 6.23 -3.64
CA MET A 322 11.97 6.03 -2.28
C MET A 322 11.69 4.59 -1.88
N ARG A 323 12.71 3.91 -1.37
CA ARG A 323 12.54 2.60 -0.73
C ARG A 323 12.51 2.78 0.77
N ALA A 324 11.38 2.45 1.39
CA ALA A 324 11.15 2.73 2.81
C ALA A 324 10.29 1.69 3.50
N ASP A 325 10.51 1.53 4.81
CA ASP A 325 9.63 0.88 5.76
C ASP A 325 8.87 1.98 6.55
N MET A 326 7.55 1.86 6.58
CA MET A 326 6.64 2.92 6.99
C MET A 326 6.00 2.58 8.36
N PRO A 327 5.86 3.55 9.28
CA PRO A 327 5.30 3.27 10.60
C PRO A 327 3.80 2.94 10.55
N ASP A 328 3.38 1.99 11.38
CA ASP A 328 1.98 1.60 11.60
C ASP A 328 1.36 2.26 12.86
N ASN A 329 2.08 3.17 13.51
CA ASN A 329 1.59 3.86 14.69
C ASN A 329 0.43 4.79 14.32
N HIS A 330 -0.75 4.58 14.91
CA HIS A 330 -1.90 5.47 14.72
C HIS A 330 -1.51 6.93 14.93
N GLY A 331 -1.90 7.79 13.99
CA GLY A 331 -1.71 9.23 14.08
C GLY A 331 -0.41 9.70 13.42
N THR A 332 0.36 8.78 12.86
CA THR A 332 1.52 9.09 12.01
C THR A 332 1.12 9.17 10.54
N TRP A 333 1.79 10.03 9.81
CA TRP A 333 1.54 10.34 8.41
C TRP A 333 2.87 10.49 7.68
N PRO A 334 3.53 9.38 7.31
CA PRO A 334 4.73 9.41 6.48
C PRO A 334 4.38 9.83 5.05
N ALA A 335 5.29 10.58 4.41
CA ALA A 335 5.14 11.03 3.04
C ALA A 335 6.48 11.15 2.29
N PHE A 336 6.43 10.90 0.98
CA PHE A 336 7.47 11.27 -0.01
C PHE A 336 6.80 11.97 -1.19
N TRP A 337 7.25 13.18 -1.50
CA TRP A 337 6.49 14.13 -2.32
C TRP A 337 7.40 15.19 -2.94
N LEU A 338 6.87 15.89 -3.94
CA LEU A 338 7.59 16.85 -4.77
C LEU A 338 6.88 18.20 -4.78
N LEU A 339 7.67 19.28 -4.73
CA LEU A 339 7.19 20.66 -4.80
C LEU A 339 7.96 21.50 -5.82
N PRO A 340 7.35 22.55 -6.41
CA PRO A 340 8.01 23.45 -7.34
C PRO A 340 9.25 24.13 -6.76
N ALA A 341 10.34 24.10 -7.52
CA ALA A 341 11.61 24.74 -7.14
C ALA A 341 11.49 26.27 -6.95
N ASP A 342 10.48 26.90 -7.55
CA ASP A 342 10.20 28.34 -7.37
C ASP A 342 9.44 28.67 -6.07
N GLY A 343 9.05 27.64 -5.30
CA GLY A 343 8.31 27.77 -4.04
C GLY A 343 6.82 28.07 -4.21
N SER A 344 6.29 27.99 -5.44
CA SER A 344 4.84 28.07 -5.69
C SER A 344 4.11 26.83 -5.17
N TRP A 345 2.81 26.99 -4.92
CA TRP A 345 1.92 25.89 -4.56
C TRP A 345 0.45 26.26 -4.83
N PRO A 346 -0.35 25.37 -5.43
CA PRO A 346 0.06 24.22 -6.26
C PRO A 346 0.91 24.64 -7.49
N PRO A 347 1.55 23.70 -8.22
CA PRO A 347 1.36 22.24 -8.19
C PRO A 347 2.13 21.48 -7.09
N GLU A 348 1.83 20.19 -6.91
CA GLU A 348 2.47 19.25 -5.96
C GLU A 348 2.24 17.81 -6.46
N ILE A 349 3.21 16.92 -6.29
CA ILE A 349 3.09 15.48 -6.57
C ILE A 349 3.39 14.70 -5.30
N ASP A 350 2.42 13.96 -4.79
CA ASP A 350 2.61 13.04 -3.67
C ASP A 350 2.92 11.67 -4.25
N VAL A 351 4.19 11.25 -4.15
CA VAL A 351 4.62 9.91 -4.59
C VAL A 351 4.00 8.85 -3.71
N VAL A 352 3.98 9.11 -2.41
CA VAL A 352 3.26 8.31 -1.42
C VAL A 352 2.93 9.16 -0.20
N GLU A 353 1.71 9.01 0.30
CA GLU A 353 1.35 9.28 1.68
C GLU A 353 0.69 8.05 2.30
N MET A 354 0.91 7.81 3.59
CA MET A 354 0.25 6.72 4.31
C MET A 354 -0.24 7.19 5.68
N ARG A 355 -1.06 6.38 6.34
CA ARG A 355 -1.51 6.66 7.70
C ARG A 355 -1.25 5.43 8.54
N GLY A 356 -0.58 5.59 9.69
CA GLY A 356 -0.18 4.42 10.47
C GLY A 356 -1.36 3.53 10.90
N GLN A 357 -2.55 4.09 11.13
CA GLN A 357 -3.75 3.30 11.44
C GLN A 357 -4.38 2.54 10.26
N ASP A 358 -3.86 2.73 9.04
CA ASP A 358 -4.34 2.14 7.80
C ASP A 358 -3.13 1.82 6.89
N PRO A 359 -2.22 0.94 7.33
CA PRO A 359 -0.93 0.72 6.68
C PRO A 359 -1.09 0.07 5.29
N GLY A 360 -2.14 -0.73 5.07
CA GLY A 360 -2.41 -1.34 3.75
C GLY A 360 -2.91 -0.36 2.68
N THR A 361 -2.98 0.95 2.95
CA THR A 361 -3.47 1.95 2.01
C THR A 361 -2.39 2.97 1.65
N VAL A 362 -1.88 2.85 0.41
CA VAL A 362 -0.97 3.80 -0.22
C VAL A 362 -1.79 4.91 -0.89
N GLN A 363 -1.66 6.15 -0.40
CA GLN A 363 -2.28 7.33 -1.02
C GLN A 363 -1.31 7.95 -2.02
N VAL A 364 -1.82 8.23 -3.22
CA VAL A 364 -1.06 8.91 -4.27
C VAL A 364 -1.88 10.08 -4.78
N SER A 365 -1.23 11.21 -5.05
CA SER A 365 -1.92 12.41 -5.50
C SER A 365 -1.09 13.36 -6.34
N ALA A 366 -1.80 14.17 -7.12
CA ALA A 366 -1.29 15.36 -7.77
C ALA A 366 -2.23 16.52 -7.45
N HIS A 367 -1.70 17.61 -6.92
CA HIS A 367 -2.42 18.86 -6.72
C HIS A 367 -2.05 19.84 -7.83
N SER A 368 -3.06 20.51 -8.39
CA SER A 368 -2.90 21.48 -9.48
C SER A 368 -3.74 22.72 -9.24
N ASN A 369 -3.35 23.82 -9.87
CA ASN A 369 -4.09 25.07 -9.95
C ASN A 369 -4.33 25.51 -11.42
N GLU A 370 -4.17 24.60 -12.39
CA GLU A 370 -4.33 24.86 -13.84
C GLU A 370 -5.69 25.49 -14.20
N THR A 371 -6.73 25.19 -13.41
CA THR A 371 -8.09 25.72 -13.61
C THR A 371 -8.33 27.09 -12.96
N GLY A 372 -7.32 27.67 -12.33
CA GLY A 372 -7.42 28.89 -11.51
C GLY A 372 -7.94 28.66 -10.08
N SER A 373 -8.12 27.40 -9.69
CA SER A 373 -8.41 26.97 -8.32
C SER A 373 -7.80 25.60 -8.05
N ARG A 374 -7.45 25.31 -6.79
CA ARG A 374 -6.85 24.03 -6.40
C ARG A 374 -7.76 22.85 -6.73
N THR A 375 -7.27 21.96 -7.58
CA THR A 375 -7.81 20.64 -7.88
C THR A 375 -6.85 19.56 -7.36
N THR A 376 -7.37 18.35 -7.17
CA THR A 376 -6.58 17.18 -6.79
C THR A 376 -7.07 16.00 -7.60
N VAL A 377 -6.13 15.27 -8.20
CA VAL A 377 -6.35 13.90 -8.65
C VAL A 377 -5.65 12.99 -7.65
N SER A 378 -6.36 11.99 -7.14
CA SER A 378 -5.80 11.09 -6.14
C SER A 378 -6.40 9.68 -6.22
N SER A 379 -5.68 8.73 -5.66
CA SER A 379 -6.15 7.35 -5.49
C SER A 379 -5.68 6.79 -4.14
N ALA A 380 -6.58 6.05 -3.48
CA ALA A 380 -6.27 5.24 -2.32
C ALA A 380 -6.05 3.79 -2.80
N VAL A 381 -4.80 3.44 -3.03
CA VAL A 381 -4.39 2.12 -3.52
C VAL A 381 -4.29 1.19 -2.32
N ASN A 382 -5.06 0.11 -2.33
CA ASN A 382 -4.93 -0.92 -1.30
C ASN A 382 -3.90 -1.93 -1.79
N VAL A 383 -2.92 -2.21 -0.93
CA VAL A 383 -1.86 -3.18 -1.17
C VAL A 383 -1.96 -4.27 -0.09
N PRO A 384 -1.60 -5.52 -0.43
CA PRO A 384 -1.76 -6.66 0.48
C PRO A 384 -0.91 -6.52 1.74
N ASP A 385 0.29 -5.96 1.58
CA ASP A 385 1.29 -5.83 2.61
C ASP A 385 2.11 -4.55 2.43
N THR A 386 2.52 -3.97 3.55
CA THR A 386 3.49 -2.85 3.62
C THR A 386 4.50 -3.06 4.75
N GLU A 387 4.60 -4.27 5.32
CA GLU A 387 5.58 -4.60 6.35
C GLU A 387 6.99 -4.66 5.76
N GLY A 388 7.92 -3.91 6.35
CA GLY A 388 9.27 -3.84 5.85
C GLY A 388 9.40 -2.90 4.66
N PHE A 389 10.49 -3.06 3.90
CA PHE A 389 10.86 -2.09 2.88
C PHE A 389 10.18 -2.35 1.54
N HIS A 390 9.37 -1.38 1.12
CA HIS A 390 8.76 -1.32 -0.21
C HIS A 390 9.29 -0.14 -1.01
N THR A 391 9.19 -0.23 -2.34
CA THR A 391 9.58 0.85 -3.25
C THR A 391 8.35 1.63 -3.70
N TYR A 392 8.32 2.91 -3.37
CA TYR A 392 7.28 3.86 -3.78
C TYR A 392 7.85 4.78 -4.85
N GLY A 393 7.21 4.87 -6.01
CA GLY A 393 7.73 5.71 -7.08
C GLY A 393 6.69 6.35 -7.97
N VAL A 394 7.09 7.41 -8.66
CA VAL A 394 6.27 8.09 -9.68
C VAL A 394 7.11 8.33 -10.93
N LEU A 395 6.60 7.90 -12.08
CA LEU A 395 7.06 8.32 -13.39
C LEU A 395 6.28 9.57 -13.76
N TRP A 396 6.99 10.67 -13.90
CA TRP A 396 6.46 11.96 -14.32
C TRP A 396 7.03 12.31 -15.69
N THR A 397 6.15 12.43 -16.67
CA THR A 397 6.49 12.83 -18.04
C THR A 397 5.75 14.12 -18.40
N GLU A 398 5.90 14.59 -19.63
CA GLU A 398 5.10 15.71 -20.14
C GLU A 398 3.61 15.35 -20.27
N GLU A 399 3.29 14.08 -20.53
CA GLU A 399 1.93 13.65 -20.85
C GLU A 399 1.22 13.00 -19.66
N GLU A 400 1.94 12.28 -18.81
CA GLU A 400 1.36 11.47 -17.75
C GLU A 400 2.18 11.38 -16.47
N LEU A 401 1.45 11.17 -15.37
CA LEU A 401 1.92 10.71 -14.07
C LEU A 401 1.49 9.26 -13.87
N VAL A 402 2.45 8.40 -13.54
CA VAL A 402 2.22 6.97 -13.27
C VAL A 402 2.87 6.61 -11.94
N TRP A 403 2.09 6.18 -10.97
CA TRP A 403 2.57 5.75 -9.65
C TRP A 403 2.79 4.25 -9.62
N TYR A 404 3.83 3.85 -8.89
CA TYR A 404 4.30 2.49 -8.76
C TYR A 404 4.43 2.12 -7.28
N PHE A 405 4.05 0.89 -6.97
CA PHE A 405 4.35 0.21 -5.72
C PHE A 405 5.09 -1.08 -6.08
N ASP A 406 6.29 -1.25 -5.55
CA ASP A 406 7.22 -2.34 -5.89
C ASP A 406 7.38 -2.53 -7.41
N ASP A 407 7.65 -1.41 -8.08
CA ASP A 407 7.86 -1.29 -9.52
C ASP A 407 6.66 -1.70 -10.39
N VAL A 408 5.49 -1.98 -9.84
CA VAL A 408 4.27 -2.25 -10.60
C VAL A 408 3.31 -1.08 -10.52
N GLU A 409 2.75 -0.68 -11.66
CA GLU A 409 1.82 0.45 -11.74
C GLU A 409 0.58 0.23 -10.86
N VAL A 410 0.25 1.25 -10.06
CA VAL A 410 -0.93 1.28 -9.19
C VAL A 410 -1.94 2.36 -9.55
N PHE A 411 -1.49 3.46 -10.17
CA PHE A 411 -2.34 4.56 -10.56
C PHE A 411 -1.72 5.37 -11.70
N ARG A 412 -2.57 5.98 -12.53
CA ARG A 412 -2.16 6.78 -13.68
C ARG A 412 -3.13 7.93 -13.91
N THR A 413 -2.60 9.09 -14.26
CA THR A 413 -3.38 10.24 -14.75
C THR A 413 -2.56 11.10 -15.71
N ASP A 414 -3.21 12.02 -16.41
CA ASP A 414 -2.54 12.98 -17.29
C ASP A 414 -1.74 13.99 -16.43
N THR A 415 -0.59 14.45 -16.91
CA THR A 415 0.18 15.51 -16.25
C THR A 415 -0.58 16.84 -16.35
N PRO A 416 -0.87 17.55 -15.24
CA PRO A 416 -1.55 18.84 -15.27
C PRO A 416 -0.74 19.93 -16.01
N ASP A 417 -1.44 20.89 -16.64
CA ASP A 417 -0.85 21.97 -17.46
C ASP A 417 0.09 22.90 -16.67
N ASP A 418 0.00 22.92 -15.35
CA ASP A 418 0.88 23.71 -14.48
C ASP A 418 2.07 22.93 -13.92
N MET A 419 2.23 21.66 -14.29
CA MET A 419 3.21 20.71 -13.74
C MET A 419 4.35 20.42 -14.73
N HIS A 420 4.99 21.47 -15.24
CA HIS A 420 6.07 21.41 -16.25
C HIS A 420 7.35 22.17 -15.86
N GLU A 421 7.43 22.67 -14.63
CA GLU A 421 8.61 23.34 -14.08
C GLU A 421 9.35 22.42 -13.10
N PRO A 422 10.66 22.63 -12.83
CA PRO A 422 11.43 21.74 -11.96
C PRO A 422 10.82 21.60 -10.56
N MET A 423 10.83 20.39 -10.02
CA MET A 423 10.41 20.10 -8.65
C MET A 423 11.56 19.51 -7.81
N TYR A 424 11.59 19.84 -6.53
CA TYR A 424 12.48 19.26 -5.53
C TYR A 424 11.73 18.20 -4.71
N MET A 425 12.47 17.31 -4.04
CA MET A 425 11.93 16.20 -3.27
C MET A 425 11.86 16.52 -1.78
N LEU A 426 10.88 15.93 -1.09
CA LEU A 426 10.74 15.95 0.36
C LEU A 426 10.38 14.55 0.88
N ALA A 427 10.94 14.17 2.03
CA ALA A 427 10.47 13.04 2.82
C ALA A 427 10.26 13.48 4.27
N ASN A 428 9.14 13.11 4.87
CA ASN A 428 8.82 13.49 6.25
C ASN A 428 7.92 12.49 6.95
N LEU A 429 7.93 12.57 8.28
CA LEU A 429 7.01 11.83 9.13
C LEU A 429 6.13 12.81 9.92
N ALA A 430 4.94 13.13 9.41
CA ALA A 430 3.99 13.98 10.13
C ALA A 430 3.31 13.21 11.29
N VAL A 431 2.75 13.97 12.24
CA VAL A 431 1.91 13.46 13.34
C VAL A 431 0.64 14.30 13.39
N GLY A 432 -0.53 13.69 13.41
CA GLY A 432 -1.79 14.43 13.39
C GLY A 432 -2.40 14.57 12.01
N GLY A 433 -3.07 15.69 11.78
CA GLY A 433 -3.76 15.98 10.53
C GLY A 433 -4.77 14.90 10.14
N VAL A 434 -4.70 14.45 8.88
CA VAL A 434 -5.58 13.41 8.35
C VAL A 434 -5.35 12.03 8.97
N ALA A 435 -4.18 11.79 9.58
CA ALA A 435 -3.92 10.57 10.33
C ALA A 435 -4.58 10.58 11.73
N GLY A 436 -5.08 11.73 12.20
CA GLY A 436 -5.69 11.82 13.52
C GLY A 436 -4.66 11.85 14.65
N GLU A 437 -5.14 11.87 15.89
CA GLU A 437 -4.26 12.00 17.06
C GLU A 437 -3.70 10.63 17.50
N PRO A 438 -2.40 10.54 17.85
CA PRO A 438 -1.84 9.31 18.40
C PRO A 438 -2.58 8.83 19.63
N VAL A 439 -3.09 7.59 19.58
CA VAL A 439 -3.97 7.03 20.64
C VAL A 439 -3.23 6.83 21.97
N ASP A 440 -1.94 6.50 21.91
CA ASP A 440 -1.06 6.32 23.07
C ASP A 440 -0.11 7.51 23.30
N GLY A 441 -0.23 8.56 22.48
CA GLY A 441 0.65 9.71 22.52
C GLY A 441 2.09 9.40 22.08
N LEU A 442 2.30 8.41 21.21
CA LEU A 442 3.61 7.91 20.78
C LEU A 442 4.46 7.51 22.00
N ALA A 443 3.91 6.62 22.83
CA ALA A 443 4.61 6.10 24.01
C ALA A 443 5.87 5.33 23.59
N THR A 444 5.78 4.63 22.46
CA THR A 444 6.92 4.20 21.65
C THR A 444 7.05 5.19 20.49
N PRO A 445 8.27 5.70 20.20
CA PRO A 445 8.51 6.50 19.02
C PRO A 445 8.08 5.75 17.74
N ALA A 446 7.55 6.49 16.78
CA ALA A 446 7.29 5.96 15.45
C ALA A 446 8.50 6.24 14.56
N GLU A 447 8.84 5.29 13.70
CA GLU A 447 10.04 5.34 12.88
C GLU A 447 9.65 5.09 11.42
N MET A 448 10.04 6.03 10.55
CA MET A 448 10.05 5.84 9.10
C MET A 448 11.49 5.55 8.70
N GLN A 449 11.73 4.39 8.12
CA GLN A 449 13.07 3.95 7.75
C GLN A 449 13.22 4.00 6.23
N ILE A 450 14.27 4.63 5.73
CA ILE A 450 14.49 4.89 4.31
C ILE A 450 15.84 4.27 3.93
N ASP A 451 15.80 3.31 3.01
CA ASP A 451 16.98 2.63 2.46
C ASP A 451 17.66 3.52 1.41
N TYR A 452 16.88 4.05 0.46
CA TYR A 452 17.40 5.01 -0.51
C TYR A 452 16.32 5.96 -1.03
N ILE A 453 16.76 7.11 -1.55
CA ILE A 453 15.98 7.98 -2.43
C ILE A 453 16.76 8.17 -3.73
N ARG A 454 16.09 7.95 -4.87
CA ARG A 454 16.69 8.07 -6.21
C ARG A 454 15.78 8.86 -7.13
N ALA A 455 16.40 9.58 -8.06
CA ALA A 455 15.72 10.16 -9.21
C ALA A 455 16.48 9.80 -10.49
N TYR A 456 15.73 9.65 -11.57
CA TYR A 456 16.24 9.27 -12.88
C TYR A 456 15.73 10.25 -13.94
N GLU A 457 16.60 10.59 -14.87
CA GLU A 457 16.25 11.20 -16.15
C GLU A 457 15.80 10.11 -17.13
N LEU A 458 14.95 10.49 -18.08
CA LEU A 458 14.42 9.60 -19.11
C LEU A 458 15.20 9.83 -20.41
N ASP A 459 15.99 8.85 -20.85
CA ASP A 459 16.89 9.04 -22.01
C ASP A 459 16.12 9.28 -23.33
N TRP A 460 14.84 8.90 -23.39
CA TRP A 460 13.97 9.12 -24.55
C TRP A 460 13.30 10.51 -24.61
N LEU A 461 13.47 11.33 -23.57
CA LEU A 461 13.02 12.74 -23.56
C LEU A 461 14.14 13.74 -23.89
N ALA A 462 15.40 13.30 -24.00
CA ALA A 462 16.58 14.14 -24.17
C ALA A 462 16.85 14.61 -25.61
#